data_AF-A0A4U3JZ17-F1
#
_entry.id   AF-A0A4U3JZ17-F1
#
_cell.length_a   1.000
_cell.length_b   1.000
_cell.length_c   1.000
_cell.angle_alpha   90.00
_cell.angle_beta   90.00
_cell.angle_gamma   90.00
#
_symmetry.space_group_name_H-M   'P 1'
#
loop_
_entity.id
_entity.type
_entity.pdbx_description
1 polymer ?
#
loop_
_entity_poly.entity_id
_entity_poly.type
_entity_poly.pdbx_seq_one_letter_code
_entity_poly.pdbx_strand_id
1 'polypeptide(L)'
;AVAGSKANPIENLEIKIKHPQYLSVRATKDIYFSYYVLGKDYTVTPTSDGSIIKFTTPITNELEIPIGFNYVPDSLPKDKSIPFDKIPVTMSADGISPIETEVNTNRHIGSERTLQSSKNQFLVNARNDSFDSLSVRTKIPAGADVLFDIYDVSNDQVDSIYPQYWDRGYYFDKPMSPDSPGYPTITFDENTNSYTFDFGKTNKRY
;
A
#
# COMPACT_ATOMS: atom_id res chain seq x y z
N ALA A 1 19.71 -7.10 7.46
CA ALA A 1 20.05 -6.03 8.40
C ALA A 1 21.33 -5.35 7.97
N VAL A 2 21.51 -4.07 8.31
CA VAL A 2 22.75 -3.30 8.14
C VAL A 2 23.27 -2.99 9.54
N ALA A 3 24.50 -3.36 9.85
CA ALA A 3 25.07 -3.28 11.19
C ALA A 3 26.16 -2.21 11.29
N GLY A 4 25.79 -1.01 11.72
CA GLY A 4 26.73 0.06 12.08
C GLY A 4 26.93 0.17 13.60
N SER A 5 27.89 0.99 14.02
CA SER A 5 28.12 1.29 15.43
C SER A 5 28.55 2.75 15.62
N LYS A 6 28.51 3.29 16.84
CA LYS A 6 29.06 4.63 17.13
C LYS A 6 30.56 4.75 16.85
N ALA A 7 31.31 3.66 17.03
CA ALA A 7 32.75 3.63 16.78
C ALA A 7 33.10 3.46 15.29
N ASN A 8 32.26 2.70 14.57
CA ASN A 8 32.37 2.45 13.13
C ASN A 8 30.99 2.67 12.49
N PRO A 9 30.62 3.94 12.21
CA PRO A 9 29.36 4.23 11.55
C PRO A 9 29.41 3.81 10.08
N ILE A 10 28.27 3.46 9.50
CA ILE A 10 28.14 3.26 8.05
C ILE A 10 27.67 4.58 7.43
N GLU A 11 28.54 5.20 6.64
CA GLU A 11 28.30 6.48 5.98
C GLU A 11 27.82 6.29 4.54
N ASN A 12 26.96 7.20 4.08
CA ASN A 12 26.45 7.25 2.71
C ASN A 12 25.86 5.93 2.19
N LEU A 13 25.14 5.20 3.06
CA LEU A 13 24.45 3.98 2.66
C LEU A 13 23.45 4.26 1.53
N GLU A 14 23.64 3.56 0.42
CA GLU A 14 22.77 3.59 -0.75
C GLU A 14 22.30 2.16 -1.07
N ILE A 15 21.00 2.01 -1.32
CA ILE A 15 20.35 0.74 -1.64
C ILE A 15 19.64 0.92 -2.97
N LYS A 16 20.19 0.31 -4.02
CA LYS A 16 19.59 0.27 -5.36
C LYS A 16 18.69 -0.94 -5.46
N ILE A 17 17.45 -0.73 -5.85
CA ILE A 17 16.41 -1.77 -5.89
C ILE A 17 15.87 -1.80 -7.32
N LYS A 18 16.16 -2.86 -8.07
CA LYS A 18 15.77 -2.98 -9.47
C LYS A 18 14.43 -3.67 -9.62
N HIS A 19 13.35 -2.91 -9.82
CA HIS A 19 11.99 -3.45 -9.87
C HIS A 19 11.26 -3.02 -11.15
N PRO A 20 10.27 -3.82 -11.61
CA PRO A 20 9.43 -3.44 -12.74
C PRO A 20 8.56 -2.23 -12.40
N GLN A 21 8.08 -1.55 -13.44
CA GLN A 21 7.29 -0.30 -13.33
C GLN A 21 5.90 -0.50 -12.71
N TYR A 22 5.41 -1.75 -12.63
CA TYR A 22 4.17 -2.05 -11.90
C TYR A 22 4.36 -2.11 -10.38
N LEU A 23 5.58 -1.91 -9.89
CA LEU A 23 5.90 -1.77 -8.48
C LEU A 23 6.50 -0.40 -8.20
N SER A 24 6.30 0.07 -6.97
CA SER A 24 7.00 1.22 -6.40
C SER A 24 7.50 0.86 -5.01
N VAL A 25 8.72 1.26 -4.67
CA VAL A 25 9.25 1.04 -3.31
C VAL A 25 8.47 1.90 -2.31
N ARG A 26 8.08 1.30 -1.19
CA ARG A 26 7.38 2.01 -0.11
C ARG A 26 8.35 2.98 0.56
N ALA A 27 7.97 4.25 0.56
CA ALA A 27 8.61 5.28 1.34
C ALA A 27 8.04 5.26 2.76
N THR A 28 8.52 4.34 3.60
CA THR A 28 8.15 4.31 5.02
C THR A 28 8.46 5.67 5.65
N LYS A 29 7.60 6.19 6.53
CA LYS A 29 7.78 7.50 7.15
C LYS A 29 8.99 7.53 8.08
N ASP A 30 9.19 6.44 8.81
CA ASP A 30 10.30 6.29 9.74
C ASP A 30 10.77 4.84 9.86
N ILE A 31 12.06 4.65 10.12
CA ILE A 31 12.69 3.33 10.27
C ILE A 31 13.21 3.19 11.69
N TYR A 32 12.90 2.05 12.31
CA TYR A 32 13.37 1.61 13.63
C TYR A 32 13.08 2.62 14.73
N PHE A 33 11.86 2.58 15.28
CA PHE A 33 11.43 3.46 16.38
C PHE A 33 11.74 4.95 16.12
N SER A 34 11.57 5.39 14.87
CA SER A 34 11.79 6.76 14.45
C SER A 34 13.21 7.33 14.53
N TYR A 35 14.24 6.47 14.55
CA TYR A 35 15.64 6.92 14.51
C TYR A 35 16.05 7.52 13.17
N TYR A 36 15.45 7.05 12.07
CA TYR A 36 15.68 7.60 10.73
C TYR A 36 14.34 8.00 10.13
N VAL A 37 14.22 9.28 9.76
CA VAL A 37 12.98 9.86 9.25
C VAL A 37 13.11 10.17 7.75
N LEU A 38 12.11 9.77 6.97
CA LEU A 38 12.03 10.04 5.54
C LEU A 38 12.09 11.55 5.25
N GLY A 39 12.89 11.95 4.26
CA GLY A 39 13.12 13.33 3.87
C GLY A 39 14.08 14.10 4.76
N LYS A 40 14.46 13.54 5.92
CA LYS A 40 15.45 14.11 6.83
C LYS A 40 16.75 13.29 6.84
N ASP A 41 16.63 12.01 7.17
CA ASP A 41 17.76 11.11 7.39
C ASP A 41 18.00 10.15 6.22
N TYR A 42 16.97 9.95 5.38
CA TYR A 42 17.07 9.22 4.13
C TYR A 42 15.99 9.65 3.14
N THR A 43 16.17 9.26 1.88
CA THR A 43 15.22 9.51 0.78
C THR A 43 14.94 8.21 0.03
N VAL A 44 13.80 8.15 -0.66
CA VAL A 44 13.47 7.11 -1.63
C VAL A 44 13.19 7.81 -2.95
N THR A 45 14.01 7.54 -3.98
CA THR A 45 13.91 8.20 -5.28
C THR A 45 13.68 7.16 -6.38
N PRO A 46 12.63 7.29 -7.22
CA PRO A 46 12.42 6.39 -8.34
C PRO A 46 13.48 6.59 -9.44
N THR A 47 13.81 5.52 -10.15
CA THR A 47 14.68 5.50 -11.33
C THR A 47 13.97 4.87 -12.53
N SER A 48 14.59 4.90 -13.71
CA SER A 48 14.03 4.26 -14.91
C SER A 48 13.88 2.74 -14.79
N ASP A 49 14.63 2.12 -13.89
CA ASP A 49 14.70 0.66 -13.71
C ASP A 49 14.42 0.20 -12.27
N GLY A 50 13.91 1.10 -11.42
CA GLY A 50 13.59 0.77 -10.04
C GLY A 50 13.55 1.98 -9.12
N SER A 51 14.21 1.89 -7.97
CA SER A 51 14.31 2.95 -6.96
C SER A 51 15.63 2.90 -6.21
N ILE A 52 16.02 4.02 -5.61
CA ILE A 52 17.18 4.16 -4.73
C ILE A 52 16.72 4.65 -3.36
N ILE A 53 17.07 3.91 -2.31
CA ILE A 53 17.02 4.39 -0.93
C ILE A 53 18.40 4.94 -0.58
N LYS A 54 18.49 6.21 -0.19
CA LYS A 54 19.76 6.85 0.14
C LYS A 54 19.71 7.49 1.52
N PHE A 55 20.59 7.07 2.41
CA PHE A 55 20.76 7.64 3.75
C PHE A 55 21.72 8.82 3.71
N THR A 56 21.30 9.91 4.34
CA THR A 56 22.13 11.10 4.59
C THR A 56 22.69 11.10 6.01
N THR A 57 22.00 10.43 6.95
CA THR A 57 22.45 10.24 8.34
C THR A 57 23.20 8.91 8.47
N PRO A 58 24.40 8.87 9.07
CA PRO A 58 25.16 7.63 9.23
C PRO A 58 24.43 6.59 10.09
N ILE A 59 24.60 5.31 9.74
CA ILE A 59 24.02 4.21 10.51
C ILE A 59 24.95 3.87 11.69
N THR A 60 24.48 4.11 12.92
CA THR A 60 25.29 3.90 14.14
C THR A 60 24.83 2.73 15.00
N ASN A 61 23.82 1.97 14.57
CA ASN A 61 23.29 0.79 15.25
C ASN A 61 22.89 -0.27 14.21
N GLU A 62 22.60 -1.49 14.66
CA GLU A 62 21.97 -2.48 13.79
C GLU A 62 20.56 -2.05 13.39
N LEU A 63 20.27 -2.13 12.10
CA LEU A 63 19.05 -1.65 11.49
C LEU A 63 18.49 -2.67 10.50
N GLU A 64 17.23 -3.03 10.66
CA GLU A 64 16.47 -3.67 9.60
C GLU A 64 15.79 -2.60 8.75
N ILE A 65 16.17 -2.55 7.48
CA ILE A 65 15.60 -1.59 6.52
C ILE A 65 14.44 -2.31 5.81
N PRO A 66 13.19 -1.87 6.01
CA PRO A 66 12.04 -2.52 5.39
C PRO A 66 12.02 -2.21 3.89
N ILE A 67 12.28 -3.21 3.05
CA ILE A 67 12.09 -3.12 1.61
C ILE A 67 10.73 -3.72 1.27
N GLY A 68 9.73 -2.85 1.13
CA GLY A 68 8.37 -3.20 0.74
C GLY A 68 7.97 -2.52 -0.57
N PHE A 69 6.98 -3.08 -1.26
CA PHE A 69 6.48 -2.54 -2.52
C PHE A 69 4.99 -2.23 -2.45
N ASN A 70 4.59 -1.18 -3.14
CA ASN A 70 3.21 -0.90 -3.53
C ASN A 70 3.04 -1.29 -5.00
N TYR A 71 1.88 -1.85 -5.33
CA TYR A 71 1.47 -2.00 -6.72
C TYR A 71 1.15 -0.61 -7.29
N VAL A 72 1.66 -0.32 -8.48
CA VAL A 72 1.34 0.90 -9.22
C VAL A 72 0.05 0.66 -9.97
N PRO A 73 -1.02 1.43 -9.74
CA PRO A 73 -2.28 1.19 -10.44
C PRO A 73 -2.18 1.37 -11.96
N ASP A 74 -3.01 0.63 -12.71
CA ASP A 74 -3.08 0.68 -14.18
C ASP A 74 -1.80 0.28 -14.94
N SER A 75 -0.86 -0.35 -14.24
CA SER A 75 0.47 -0.69 -14.76
C SER A 75 0.59 -2.11 -15.36
N LEU A 76 -0.45 -2.93 -15.22
CA LEU A 76 -0.51 -4.27 -15.76
C LEU A 76 -1.75 -4.43 -16.67
N PRO A 77 -1.77 -5.42 -17.57
CA PRO A 77 -2.98 -5.79 -18.27
C PRO A 77 -4.05 -6.35 -17.33
N LYS A 78 -5.32 -6.11 -17.66
CA LYS A 78 -6.49 -6.54 -16.86
C LYS A 78 -6.51 -8.05 -16.57
N ASP A 79 -6.01 -8.85 -17.51
CA ASP A 79 -6.01 -10.31 -17.50
C ASP A 79 -4.77 -10.91 -16.82
N LYS A 80 -3.85 -10.09 -16.32
CA LYS A 80 -2.59 -10.54 -15.70
C LYS A 80 -2.63 -10.34 -14.21
N SER A 81 -2.43 -11.38 -13.41
CA SER A 81 -2.16 -11.24 -11.97
C SER A 81 -0.86 -10.48 -11.68
N ILE A 82 -0.77 -9.85 -10.50
CA ILE A 82 0.46 -9.25 -9.98
C ILE A 82 1.49 -10.39 -9.80
N PRO A 83 2.65 -10.33 -10.48
CA PRO A 83 3.65 -11.38 -10.39
C PRO A 83 4.28 -11.53 -8.99
N PHE A 84 4.80 -12.72 -8.74
CA PHE A 84 5.76 -12.98 -7.65
C PHE A 84 7.16 -12.86 -8.25
N ASP A 85 7.88 -11.83 -7.85
CA ASP A 85 9.18 -11.46 -8.38
C ASP A 85 10.27 -11.65 -7.36
N LYS A 86 11.46 -11.97 -7.87
CA LYS A 86 12.71 -11.77 -7.18
C LYS A 86 13.29 -10.44 -7.63
N ILE A 87 13.39 -9.50 -6.71
CA ILE A 87 13.84 -8.14 -6.96
C ILE A 87 15.31 -8.03 -6.55
N PRO A 88 16.23 -7.80 -7.50
CA PRO A 88 17.63 -7.57 -7.19
C PRO A 88 17.82 -6.29 -6.36
N VAL A 89 18.70 -6.38 -5.38
CA VAL A 89 19.08 -5.28 -4.48
C VAL A 89 20.60 -5.21 -4.41
N THR A 90 21.14 -4.00 -4.60
CA THR A 90 22.56 -3.72 -4.40
C THR A 90 22.70 -2.69 -3.29
N MET A 91 23.44 -3.04 -2.24
CA MET A 91 23.76 -2.15 -1.12
C MET A 91 25.20 -1.69 -1.25
N SER A 92 25.45 -0.39 -1.09
CA SER A 92 26.79 0.21 -1.11
C SER A 92 26.92 1.28 -0.04
N ALA A 93 28.10 1.45 0.52
CA ALA A 93 28.41 2.49 1.50
C ALA A 93 29.90 2.83 1.41
N ASP A 94 30.31 3.94 2.03
CA ASP A 94 31.69 4.39 1.97
C ASP A 94 32.64 3.39 2.62
N GLY A 95 33.74 3.07 1.92
CA GLY A 95 34.75 2.12 2.39
C GLY A 95 34.28 0.66 2.46
N ILE A 96 33.08 0.35 1.99
CA ILE A 96 32.51 -1.01 2.00
C ILE A 96 32.24 -1.45 0.55
N SER A 97 32.77 -2.62 0.17
CA SER A 97 32.48 -3.22 -1.13
C SER A 97 30.97 -3.44 -1.30
N PRO A 98 30.40 -3.14 -2.49
CA PRO A 98 28.98 -3.36 -2.73
C PRO A 98 28.57 -4.81 -2.50
N ILE A 99 27.38 -4.99 -1.93
CA ILE A 99 26.77 -6.29 -1.66
C ILE A 99 25.54 -6.44 -2.55
N GLU A 100 25.47 -7.55 -3.27
CA GLU A 100 24.32 -7.93 -4.08
C GLU A 100 23.46 -8.95 -3.35
N THR A 101 22.15 -8.76 -3.39
CA THR A 101 21.17 -9.66 -2.77
C THR A 101 19.84 -9.58 -3.53
N GLU A 102 18.83 -10.30 -3.05
CA GLU A 102 17.49 -10.31 -3.62
C GLU A 102 16.42 -10.27 -2.53
N VAL A 103 15.30 -9.61 -2.84
CA VAL A 103 14.09 -9.65 -2.01
C VAL A 103 12.93 -10.21 -2.84
N ASN A 104 12.05 -10.98 -2.21
CA ASN A 104 10.89 -11.55 -2.91
C ASN A 104 9.66 -10.66 -2.70
N THR A 105 8.91 -10.38 -3.78
CA THR A 105 7.57 -9.78 -3.65
C THR A 105 6.59 -10.87 -3.25
N ASN A 106 6.15 -10.89 -1.99
CA ASN A 106 5.29 -11.97 -1.49
C ASN A 106 3.92 -12.02 -2.19
N ARG A 107 3.32 -13.22 -2.20
CA ARG A 107 1.95 -13.42 -2.73
C ARG A 107 0.95 -12.62 -1.89
N HIS A 108 0.22 -11.71 -2.53
CA HIS A 108 -0.82 -10.93 -1.87
C HIS A 108 -2.19 -11.22 -2.48
N ILE A 109 -2.75 -12.39 -2.17
CA ILE A 109 -4.08 -12.85 -2.62
C ILE A 109 -5.17 -11.78 -2.34
N GLY A 110 -5.04 -11.01 -1.27
CA GLY A 110 -5.98 -9.95 -0.89
C GLY A 110 -5.82 -8.64 -1.67
N SER A 111 -4.65 -8.38 -2.28
CA SER A 111 -4.40 -7.21 -3.13
C SER A 111 -5.04 -7.33 -4.51
N GLU A 112 -5.37 -8.55 -4.92
CA GLU A 112 -6.03 -8.83 -6.20
C GLU A 112 -7.54 -9.09 -6.06
N ARG A 113 -8.05 -9.20 -4.83
CA ARG A 113 -9.48 -9.46 -4.57
C ARG A 113 -10.24 -8.15 -4.47
N THR A 114 -10.98 -7.84 -5.53
CA THR A 114 -11.80 -6.62 -5.69
C THR A 114 -12.76 -6.35 -4.54
N LEU A 115 -13.36 -7.40 -3.96
CA LEU A 115 -14.31 -7.30 -2.86
C LEU A 115 -14.01 -8.35 -1.79
N GLN A 116 -13.90 -7.91 -0.54
CA GLN A 116 -13.87 -8.76 0.64
C GLN A 116 -15.02 -8.34 1.55
N SER A 117 -15.84 -9.26 2.03
CA SER A 117 -16.98 -8.93 2.90
C SER A 117 -16.93 -9.71 4.21
N SER A 118 -17.30 -9.07 5.32
CA SER A 118 -17.41 -9.70 6.62
C SER A 118 -18.56 -9.07 7.40
N LYS A 119 -19.55 -9.89 7.75
CA LYS A 119 -20.75 -9.44 8.50
C LYS A 119 -21.43 -8.25 7.79
N ASN A 120 -21.48 -7.10 8.45
CA ASN A 120 -22.12 -5.86 8.00
C ASN A 120 -21.14 -4.88 7.33
N GLN A 121 -19.96 -5.35 6.94
CA GLN A 121 -18.91 -4.52 6.35
C GLN A 121 -18.39 -5.17 5.06
N PHE A 122 -17.86 -4.35 4.18
CA PHE A 122 -17.09 -4.78 3.02
C PHE A 122 -15.85 -3.90 2.86
N LEU A 123 -14.79 -4.51 2.35
CA LEU A 123 -13.56 -3.87 1.91
C LEU A 123 -13.50 -4.01 0.39
N VAL A 124 -13.49 -2.89 -0.29
CA VAL A 124 -13.18 -2.80 -1.70
C VAL A 124 -11.67 -2.65 -1.84
N ASN A 125 -11.04 -3.62 -2.47
CA ASN A 125 -9.64 -3.52 -2.86
C ASN A 125 -9.53 -3.63 -4.38
N ALA A 126 -9.88 -2.52 -5.00
CA ALA A 126 -9.96 -2.36 -6.42
C ALA A 126 -8.55 -2.30 -7.03
N ARG A 127 -8.08 -3.39 -7.63
CA ARG A 127 -6.92 -3.29 -8.53
C ARG A 127 -7.39 -2.59 -9.81
N ASN A 128 -7.04 -1.31 -9.98
CA ASN A 128 -7.63 -0.41 -10.99
C ASN A 128 -7.80 -0.97 -12.40
N ASP A 129 -6.80 -1.70 -12.90
CA ASP A 129 -6.80 -2.23 -14.25
C ASP A 129 -7.73 -3.42 -14.39
N SER A 130 -8.13 -4.10 -13.32
CA SER A 130 -8.92 -5.33 -13.40
C SER A 130 -10.41 -5.14 -13.71
N PHE A 131 -10.95 -3.91 -13.65
CA PHE A 131 -12.35 -3.61 -13.96
C PHE A 131 -12.53 -2.17 -14.45
N ASP A 132 -13.54 -1.92 -15.30
CA ASP A 132 -13.84 -0.57 -15.80
C ASP A 132 -14.66 0.27 -14.81
N SER A 133 -15.46 -0.40 -13.98
CA SER A 133 -16.25 0.20 -12.92
C SER A 133 -16.49 -0.81 -11.81
N LEU A 134 -16.77 -0.32 -10.60
CA LEU A 134 -17.07 -1.13 -9.45
C LEU A 134 -18.36 -0.68 -8.78
N SER A 135 -19.30 -1.61 -8.64
CA SER A 135 -20.48 -1.43 -7.81
C SER A 135 -20.63 -2.58 -6.82
N VAL A 136 -21.08 -2.27 -5.61
CA VAL A 136 -21.37 -3.24 -4.55
C VAL A 136 -22.85 -3.15 -4.23
N ARG A 137 -23.55 -4.28 -4.30
CA ARG A 137 -24.97 -4.37 -3.93
C ARG A 137 -25.12 -5.14 -2.63
N THR A 138 -25.83 -4.56 -1.66
CA THR A 138 -26.16 -5.21 -0.40
C THR A 138 -27.66 -5.29 -0.20
N LYS A 139 -28.15 -6.47 0.18
CA LYS A 139 -29.56 -6.67 0.53
C LYS A 139 -29.73 -6.45 2.02
N ILE A 140 -30.76 -5.69 2.40
CA ILE A 140 -31.01 -5.34 3.80
C ILE A 140 -32.22 -6.13 4.35
N PRO A 141 -32.26 -6.41 5.66
CA PRO A 141 -33.44 -6.96 6.31
C PRO A 141 -34.67 -6.06 6.13
N ALA A 142 -35.86 -6.65 6.02
CA ALA A 142 -37.10 -5.89 5.93
C ALA A 142 -37.38 -5.18 7.26
N GLY A 143 -37.78 -3.90 7.19
CA GLY A 143 -38.11 -3.09 8.38
C GLY A 143 -36.91 -2.64 9.21
N ALA A 144 -35.69 -2.68 8.64
CA ALA A 144 -34.49 -2.16 9.30
C ALA A 144 -34.04 -0.85 8.63
N ASP A 145 -33.78 0.16 9.45
CA ASP A 145 -33.04 1.34 9.02
C ASP A 145 -31.56 0.99 8.92
N VAL A 146 -30.89 1.48 7.88
CA VAL A 146 -29.48 1.18 7.62
C VAL A 146 -28.70 2.48 7.58
N LEU A 147 -27.65 2.53 8.39
CA LEU A 147 -26.62 3.54 8.37
C LEU A 147 -25.33 2.90 7.83
N PHE A 148 -24.60 3.63 7.01
CA PHE A 148 -23.30 3.23 6.51
C PHE A 148 -22.35 4.41 6.64
N ASP A 149 -21.09 4.08 6.95
CA ASP A 149 -19.97 4.99 6.86
C ASP A 149 -19.03 4.44 5.79
N ILE A 150 -18.56 5.31 4.88
CA ILE A 150 -17.56 4.96 3.87
C ILE A 150 -16.23 5.58 4.29
N TYR A 151 -15.16 4.80 4.22
CA TYR A 151 -13.81 5.24 4.57
C TYR A 151 -12.92 5.17 3.33
N ASP A 152 -11.99 6.09 3.18
CA ASP A 152 -10.91 5.95 2.20
C ASP A 152 -9.71 5.37 2.93
N VAL A 153 -9.43 4.10 2.65
CA VAL A 153 -8.40 3.32 3.31
C VAL A 153 -7.24 2.99 2.36
N SER A 154 -7.07 3.84 1.35
CA SER A 154 -5.94 3.81 0.42
C SER A 154 -4.62 4.00 1.19
N ASN A 155 -3.53 3.40 0.71
CA ASN A 155 -2.28 3.33 1.46
C ASN A 155 -1.65 4.71 1.77
N ASP A 156 -2.07 5.77 1.08
CA ASP A 156 -1.70 7.16 1.32
C ASP A 156 -2.57 7.87 2.37
N GLN A 157 -3.74 7.31 2.70
CA GLN A 157 -4.69 7.87 3.67
C GLN A 157 -4.56 7.28 5.07
N VAL A 158 -3.99 6.09 5.19
CA VAL A 158 -3.84 5.36 6.46
C VAL A 158 -2.42 4.85 6.64
N ASP A 159 -1.90 4.94 7.86
CA ASP A 159 -0.58 4.41 8.23
C ASP A 159 -0.59 2.87 8.13
N SER A 160 -0.36 2.36 6.92
CA SER A 160 -0.18 0.94 6.59
C SER A 160 -1.32 0.01 7.04
N ILE A 161 -2.42 -0.05 6.28
CA ILE A 161 -3.25 -1.26 6.29
C ILE A 161 -2.47 -2.39 5.61
N TYR A 162 -1.99 -3.33 6.43
CA TYR A 162 -1.43 -4.57 5.88
C TYR A 162 -2.52 -5.26 5.04
N PRO A 163 -2.26 -5.63 3.78
CA PRO A 163 -3.28 -5.95 2.76
C PRO A 163 -4.09 -7.23 3.03
N GLN A 164 -3.98 -7.82 4.21
CA GLN A 164 -4.55 -9.12 4.57
C GLN A 164 -5.45 -9.08 5.80
N TYR A 165 -5.44 -8.01 6.58
CA TYR A 165 -6.26 -7.93 7.77
C TYR A 165 -7.30 -6.83 7.57
N TRP A 166 -8.55 -7.21 7.83
CA TRP A 166 -9.56 -6.28 8.30
C TRP A 166 -8.94 -5.53 9.48
N ASP A 167 -8.36 -4.37 9.22
CA ASP A 167 -7.87 -3.52 10.30
C ASP A 167 -9.11 -2.89 10.94
N ARG A 168 -9.72 -3.62 11.88
CA ARG A 168 -11.02 -3.31 12.46
C ARG A 168 -10.94 -2.20 13.51
N GLY A 169 -10.14 -1.14 13.36
CA GLY A 169 -10.01 -0.22 14.50
C GLY A 169 -9.47 1.19 14.35
N TYR A 170 -8.65 1.53 13.35
CA TYR A 170 -7.87 2.79 13.44
C TYR A 170 -8.30 3.95 12.54
N TYR A 171 -9.28 3.75 11.65
CA TYR A 171 -9.73 4.79 10.70
C TYR A 171 -11.22 5.11 10.79
N PHE A 172 -11.93 4.56 11.79
CA PHE A 172 -13.37 4.78 11.98
C PHE A 172 -13.73 6.19 12.47
N ASP A 173 -12.74 7.04 12.78
CA ASP A 173 -12.94 8.41 13.24
C ASP A 173 -13.04 9.42 12.09
N LYS A 174 -12.79 9.00 10.84
CA LYS A 174 -12.75 9.88 9.66
C LYS A 174 -13.53 9.31 8.47
N PRO A 175 -14.87 9.19 8.57
CA PRO A 175 -15.68 8.84 7.42
C PRO A 175 -15.51 9.89 6.32
N MET A 176 -15.56 9.43 5.07
CA MET A 176 -15.59 10.31 3.91
C MET A 176 -16.87 11.15 3.95
N SER A 177 -16.73 12.44 3.60
CA SER A 177 -17.89 13.27 3.28
C SER A 177 -18.58 12.76 2.01
N PRO A 178 -19.92 12.78 1.91
CA PRO A 178 -20.65 12.45 0.68
C PRO A 178 -20.20 13.26 -0.55
N ASP A 179 -19.69 14.47 -0.33
CA ASP A 179 -19.19 15.35 -1.40
C ASP A 179 -17.71 15.09 -1.77
N SER A 180 -17.04 14.17 -1.08
CA SER A 180 -15.63 13.87 -1.31
C SER A 180 -15.42 13.16 -2.65
N PRO A 181 -14.35 13.49 -3.40
CA PRO A 181 -13.96 12.73 -4.59
C PRO A 181 -13.77 11.23 -4.28
N GLY A 182 -14.45 10.39 -5.04
CA GLY A 182 -14.45 8.93 -4.86
C GLY A 182 -15.53 8.41 -3.90
N TYR A 183 -16.32 9.27 -3.26
CA TYR A 183 -17.49 8.79 -2.53
C TYR A 183 -18.47 8.09 -3.50
N PRO A 184 -18.97 6.88 -3.18
CA PRO A 184 -19.83 6.15 -4.10
C PRO A 184 -21.18 6.85 -4.30
N THR A 185 -21.76 6.71 -5.49
CA THR A 185 -23.17 7.02 -5.68
C THR A 185 -24.00 5.94 -5.02
N ILE A 186 -24.84 6.30 -4.06
CA ILE A 186 -25.62 5.34 -3.29
C ILE A 186 -27.09 5.43 -3.67
N THR A 187 -27.67 4.31 -4.09
CA THR A 187 -29.08 4.21 -4.45
C THR A 187 -29.77 3.09 -3.68
N PHE A 188 -31.03 3.32 -3.31
CA PHE A 188 -31.88 2.33 -2.67
C PHE A 188 -32.96 1.85 -3.63
N ASP A 189 -33.09 0.53 -3.77
CA ASP A 189 -34.16 -0.10 -4.54
C ASP A 189 -35.16 -0.76 -3.59
N GLU A 190 -36.33 -0.14 -3.47
CA GLU A 190 -37.45 -0.60 -2.63
C GLU A 190 -37.97 -1.98 -3.05
N ASN A 191 -37.98 -2.30 -4.34
CA ASN A 191 -38.54 -3.56 -4.84
C ASN A 191 -37.72 -4.77 -4.37
N THR A 192 -36.42 -4.57 -4.20
CA THR A 192 -35.49 -5.63 -3.81
C THR A 192 -34.95 -5.46 -2.40
N ASN A 193 -35.32 -4.37 -1.73
CA ASN A 193 -34.83 -3.96 -0.42
C ASN A 193 -33.29 -4.01 -0.36
N SER A 194 -32.65 -3.29 -1.29
CA SER A 194 -31.19 -3.33 -1.44
C SER A 194 -30.58 -1.97 -1.71
N TYR A 195 -29.38 -1.73 -1.18
CA TYR A 195 -28.55 -0.58 -1.53
C TYR A 195 -27.52 -0.98 -2.58
N THR A 196 -27.27 -0.07 -3.52
CA THR A 196 -26.14 -0.14 -4.45
C THR A 196 -25.19 0.99 -4.14
N PHE A 197 -23.92 0.66 -3.92
CA PHE A 197 -22.80 1.59 -3.77
C PHE A 197 -22.00 1.54 -5.08
N ASP A 198 -22.15 2.55 -5.92
CA ASP A 198 -21.44 2.65 -7.19
C ASP A 198 -20.21 3.54 -7.04
N PHE A 199 -19.03 2.92 -7.02
CA PHE A 199 -17.74 3.59 -6.94
C PHE A 199 -17.22 4.03 -8.32
N GLY A 200 -17.92 3.67 -9.41
CA GLY A 200 -17.49 3.92 -10.77
C GLY A 200 -16.08 3.38 -11.02
N LYS A 201 -15.30 4.11 -11.83
CA LYS A 201 -13.87 3.84 -11.98
C LYS A 201 -13.13 4.43 -10.78
N THR A 202 -12.54 3.57 -9.94
CA THR A 202 -11.86 3.98 -8.72
C THR A 202 -10.49 3.33 -8.60
N ASN A 203 -9.54 4.07 -8.03
CA ASN A 203 -8.23 3.58 -7.62
C ASN A 203 -8.02 3.46 -6.11
N LYS A 204 -9.07 3.80 -5.37
CA LYS A 204 -9.07 3.85 -3.93
C LYS A 204 -9.47 2.51 -3.35
N ARG A 205 -9.10 2.32 -2.09
CA ARG A 205 -9.57 1.23 -1.24
C ARG A 205 -10.61 1.81 -0.29
N TYR A 206 -11.74 1.14 -0.15
CA TYR A 206 -12.84 1.57 0.74
C TYR A 206 -13.21 0.49 1.74
#